data_AF-A0A832NM36-F1
#
_entry.id   AF-A0A832NM36-F1
#
_cell.length_a   1.000
_cell.length_b   1.000
_cell.length_c   1.000
_cell.angle_alpha   90.00
_cell.angle_beta   90.00
_cell.angle_gamma   90.00
#
_symmetry.space_group_name_H-M   'P 1'
#
loop_
_entity.id
_entity.type
_entity.pdbx_description
1 polymer ?
#
loop_
_entity_poly.entity_id
_entity_poly.type
_entity_poly.pdbx_seq_one_letter_code
_entity_poly.pdbx_strand_id
1 'polypeptide(L)'
;VNTYTIFAELARSLIRPDGRAGIIVPSGIATDETTRFFFQDLMDKRSLVSLYDFENRNGLFPSVHRSYKFCLLTLAGPARPAAGGAEFVFFAHTAKDLQDSERRITLTAADIALLNPNTRTCPIFRTRRDAELTKAIYRRVPVLIREGPPEENPWGVTFLRMFDMSNDSHLFRTRAELEAQGCRLTDNTFLPSSLSPLPSQYLPLYEAKMLWHYDHRYGTYEGVRDRSSTQLPTPDEARHADPAFLVQPWYWVPVEEVQARLGAWQRGWLLGFRDVTNATNERTAIFSLLPRVGAGHKAPLIFSESQSSLLVTAWLANFSSLVLDFVTRQKIGGTSLGFFILRQLPVLPPSAYSAEDLRFIVPRVLELVYTAWDLQPFAQDVWNEADDALRAAILQWAGYPSSFSPFPWNESRRAVLRAELDAYYARLYGLTRKQLRYLLDPADLTERELEDILDPWEEVSDPLDPQGYAARAAASTFPGETFRVLKEKELRLYGEYRTRRLVLEAWERLSGRQV
;
A
#
# COMPACT_ATOMS: atom_id res chain seq x y z
N VAL A 1 -25.87 -9.54 15.94
CA VAL A 1 -25.57 -8.30 16.68
C VAL A 1 -24.30 -8.55 17.50
N ASN A 2 -23.28 -7.70 17.36
CA ASN A 2 -22.09 -7.78 18.20
C ASN A 2 -22.38 -7.12 19.56
N THR A 3 -22.46 -7.89 20.64
CA THR A 3 -22.94 -7.39 21.93
C THR A 3 -22.00 -6.38 22.61
N TYR A 4 -20.68 -6.44 22.33
CA TYR A 4 -19.70 -5.55 22.95
C TYR A 4 -19.95 -4.06 22.65
N THR A 5 -20.53 -3.74 21.48
CA THR A 5 -20.83 -2.36 21.09
C THR A 5 -21.96 -1.80 21.96
N ILE A 6 -23.00 -2.62 22.20
CA ILE A 6 -24.14 -2.26 23.06
C ILE A 6 -23.66 -2.07 24.51
N PHE A 7 -22.76 -2.92 25.00
CA PHE A 7 -22.17 -2.75 26.33
C PHE A 7 -21.36 -1.46 26.45
N ALA A 8 -20.61 -1.07 25.42
CA ALA A 8 -19.87 0.20 25.41
C ALA A 8 -20.81 1.42 25.44
N GLU A 9 -21.90 1.39 24.67
CA GLU A 9 -22.93 2.43 24.68
C GLU A 9 -23.66 2.52 26.03
N LEU A 10 -23.99 1.39 26.63
CA LEU A 10 -24.59 1.33 27.96
C LEU A 10 -23.64 1.89 29.02
N ALA A 11 -22.38 1.44 29.03
CA ALA A 11 -21.37 1.90 29.97
C ALA A 11 -21.23 3.43 29.91
N ARG A 12 -21.26 4.01 28.71
CA ARG A 12 -21.26 5.46 28.50
C ARG A 12 -22.51 6.15 29.04
N SER A 13 -23.68 5.59 28.76
CA SER A 13 -24.98 6.17 29.16
C SER A 13 -25.17 6.21 30.68
N LEU A 14 -24.49 5.33 31.42
CA LEU A 14 -24.54 5.27 32.88
C LEU A 14 -23.55 6.21 33.58
N ILE A 15 -22.69 6.93 32.84
CA ILE A 15 -21.68 7.82 33.44
C ILE A 15 -22.36 9.08 33.99
N ARG A 16 -22.18 9.34 35.28
CA ARG A 16 -22.56 10.63 35.90
C ARG A 16 -21.81 11.80 35.22
N PRO A 17 -22.34 13.03 35.21
CA PRO A 17 -21.69 14.16 34.54
C PRO A 17 -20.20 14.34 34.85
N ASP A 18 -19.79 14.11 36.10
CA ASP A 18 -18.42 14.20 36.62
C ASP A 18 -17.69 12.85 36.76
N GLY A 19 -18.32 11.76 36.32
CA GLY A 19 -17.83 10.39 36.46
C GLY A 19 -16.90 9.93 35.33
N ARG A 20 -16.40 8.71 35.47
CA ARG A 20 -15.65 7.96 34.45
C ARG A 20 -16.08 6.50 34.44
N ALA A 21 -15.89 5.84 33.30
CA ALA A 21 -15.98 4.40 33.17
C ALA A 21 -14.73 3.85 32.47
N GLY A 22 -14.29 2.67 32.87
CA GLY A 22 -13.22 1.93 32.20
C GLY A 22 -13.72 0.52 31.89
N ILE A 23 -13.67 0.10 30.63
CA ILE A 23 -14.13 -1.22 30.19
C ILE A 23 -13.12 -1.88 29.26
N ILE A 24 -13.14 -3.21 29.21
CA ILE A 24 -12.35 -4.00 28.26
C ILE A 24 -13.28 -4.45 27.14
N VAL A 25 -12.97 -4.08 25.90
CA VAL A 25 -13.76 -4.44 24.72
C VAL A 25 -12.83 -4.76 23.54
N PRO A 26 -13.29 -5.44 22.48
CA PRO A 26 -12.52 -5.57 21.25
C PRO A 26 -12.08 -4.21 20.68
N SER A 27 -10.83 -4.11 20.22
CA SER A 27 -10.26 -2.86 19.68
C SER A 27 -11.01 -2.31 18.47
N GLY A 28 -11.74 -3.18 17.77
CA GLY A 28 -12.64 -2.84 16.68
C GLY A 28 -13.64 -1.74 17.01
N ILE A 29 -13.95 -1.50 18.30
CA ILE A 29 -14.79 -0.38 18.76
C ILE A 29 -14.36 0.99 18.19
N ALA A 30 -13.07 1.19 17.93
CA ALA A 30 -12.52 2.45 17.41
C ALA A 30 -12.01 2.38 15.97
N THR A 31 -11.63 1.19 15.48
CA THR A 31 -10.96 1.03 14.18
C THR A 31 -11.90 0.56 13.07
N ASP A 32 -13.01 -0.09 13.41
CA ASP A 32 -13.87 -0.73 12.42
C ASP A 32 -14.90 0.24 11.86
N GLU A 33 -15.22 0.08 10.57
CA GLU A 33 -16.22 0.89 9.88
C GLU A 33 -17.61 0.77 10.54
N THR A 34 -17.97 -0.41 11.05
CA THR A 34 -19.29 -0.66 11.65
C THR A 34 -19.52 0.09 12.96
N THR A 35 -18.46 0.50 13.67
CA THR A 35 -18.56 1.23 14.95
C THR A 35 -18.14 2.69 14.82
N ARG A 36 -17.85 3.16 13.60
CA ARG A 36 -17.31 4.50 13.34
C ARG A 36 -18.11 5.63 13.99
N PHE A 37 -19.44 5.56 13.98
CA PHE A 37 -20.30 6.62 14.51
C PHE A 37 -20.22 6.73 16.02
N PHE A 38 -20.09 5.61 16.73
CA PHE A 38 -19.89 5.60 18.17
C PHE A 38 -18.54 6.23 18.52
N PHE A 39 -17.47 5.78 17.86
CA PHE A 39 -16.12 6.33 18.08
C PHE A 39 -16.04 7.82 17.73
N GLN A 40 -16.63 8.22 16.60
CA GLN A 40 -16.70 9.62 16.19
C GLN A 40 -17.39 10.47 17.25
N ASP A 41 -18.57 10.05 17.74
CA ASP A 41 -19.29 10.79 18.78
C ASP A 41 -18.52 10.85 20.11
N LEU A 42 -17.73 9.82 20.43
CA LEU A 42 -16.84 9.85 21.59
C LEU A 42 -15.77 10.94 21.46
N MET A 43 -15.14 11.04 20.29
CA MET A 43 -14.08 12.02 19.99
C MET A 43 -14.66 13.45 19.92
N ASP A 44 -15.77 13.64 19.21
CA ASP A 44 -16.40 14.94 19.01
C ASP A 44 -16.88 15.55 20.33
N LYS A 45 -17.49 14.73 21.20
CA LYS A 45 -17.89 15.15 22.56
C LYS A 45 -16.75 15.14 23.57
N ARG A 46 -15.51 14.81 23.15
CA ARG A 46 -14.32 14.71 24.00
C ARG A 46 -14.56 13.81 25.22
N SER A 47 -15.35 12.77 25.03
CA SER A 47 -15.74 11.82 26.09
C SER A 47 -14.86 10.58 26.12
N LEU A 48 -13.98 10.39 25.13
CA LEU A 48 -12.88 9.44 25.19
C LEU A 48 -11.70 10.05 25.93
N VAL A 49 -11.27 9.43 27.02
CA VAL A 49 -10.04 9.81 27.76
C VAL A 49 -8.85 9.05 27.21
N SER A 50 -8.98 7.73 27.10
CA SER A 50 -7.92 6.88 26.56
C SER A 50 -8.45 5.60 25.93
N LEU A 51 -7.68 5.07 24.98
CA LEU A 51 -7.84 3.76 24.39
C LEU A 51 -6.47 3.08 24.32
N TYR A 52 -6.26 2.05 25.13
CA TYR A 52 -5.02 1.28 25.11
C TYR A 52 -5.28 -0.09 24.50
N ASP A 53 -4.92 -0.27 23.24
CA ASP A 53 -4.99 -1.52 22.48
C ASP A 53 -3.86 -2.47 22.90
N PHE A 54 -4.22 -3.72 23.14
CA PHE A 54 -3.32 -4.80 23.50
C PHE A 54 -3.70 -6.12 22.83
N GLU A 55 -2.67 -6.90 22.48
CA GLU A 55 -2.84 -8.22 21.87
C GLU A 55 -2.84 -9.30 22.94
N ASN A 56 -3.71 -10.32 22.80
CA ASN A 56 -3.72 -11.49 23.68
C ASN A 56 -2.51 -12.44 23.46
N ARG A 57 -1.37 -11.90 23.03
CA ARG A 57 -0.16 -12.64 22.63
C ARG A 57 0.35 -13.54 23.76
N ASN A 58 0.28 -13.01 24.98
CA ASN A 58 0.72 -13.66 26.21
C ASN A 58 -0.35 -14.56 26.85
N GLY A 59 -1.53 -14.70 26.23
CA GLY A 59 -2.60 -15.55 26.74
C GLY A 59 -3.24 -15.05 28.04
N LEU A 60 -3.38 -13.72 28.19
CA LEU A 60 -4.11 -13.09 29.29
C LEU A 60 -5.54 -13.64 29.43
N PHE A 61 -6.15 -13.95 28.29
CA PHE A 61 -7.41 -14.68 28.18
C PHE A 61 -7.15 -16.05 27.54
N PRO A 62 -7.03 -17.14 28.32
CA PRO A 62 -6.57 -18.44 27.81
C PRO A 62 -7.44 -19.05 26.71
N SER A 63 -8.74 -18.79 26.74
CA SER A 63 -9.72 -19.32 25.77
C SER A 63 -9.86 -18.47 24.51
N VAL A 64 -9.11 -17.37 24.39
CA VAL A 64 -9.18 -16.45 23.24
C VAL A 64 -7.92 -16.61 22.40
N HIS A 65 -8.08 -16.54 21.07
CA HIS A 65 -6.95 -16.64 20.14
C HIS A 65 -5.86 -15.61 20.48
N ARG A 66 -4.58 -16.00 20.36
CA ARG A 66 -3.43 -15.17 20.77
C ARG A 66 -3.26 -13.87 19.97
N SER A 67 -3.83 -13.81 18.77
CA SER A 67 -3.79 -12.61 17.92
C SER A 67 -5.02 -11.71 18.08
N TYR A 68 -5.98 -12.10 18.94
CA TYR A 68 -7.16 -11.27 19.17
C TYR A 68 -6.76 -10.01 19.95
N LYS A 69 -7.34 -8.87 19.57
CA LYS A 69 -7.02 -7.57 20.15
C LYS A 69 -8.17 -7.03 20.98
N PHE A 70 -7.81 -6.51 22.15
CA PHE A 70 -8.71 -5.81 23.04
C PHE A 70 -8.17 -4.42 23.31
N CYS A 71 -9.02 -3.52 23.79
CA CYS A 71 -8.59 -2.25 24.33
C CYS A 71 -9.14 -2.01 25.72
N LEU A 72 -8.37 -1.26 26.52
CA LEU A 72 -8.87 -0.57 27.71
C LEU A 72 -9.49 0.74 27.25
N LEU A 73 -10.82 0.83 27.26
CA LEU A 73 -11.58 2.01 26.86
C LEU A 73 -11.95 2.83 28.10
N THR A 74 -11.37 4.02 28.23
CA THR A 74 -11.67 4.94 29.34
C THR A 74 -12.54 6.10 28.84
N LEU A 75 -13.73 6.23 29.41
CA LEU A 75 -14.72 7.23 29.07
C LEU A 75 -14.93 8.23 30.22
N ALA A 76 -15.26 9.46 29.89
CA ALA A 76 -15.60 10.51 30.84
C ALA A 76 -17.00 11.09 30.59
N GLY A 77 -17.62 11.53 31.69
CA GLY A 77 -18.86 12.29 31.65
C GLY A 77 -18.67 13.70 31.08
N PRO A 78 -19.76 14.34 30.61
CA PRO A 78 -19.71 15.63 29.92
C PRO A 78 -19.14 16.80 30.75
N ALA A 79 -19.13 16.72 32.08
CA ALA A 79 -18.55 17.75 32.95
C ALA A 79 -17.03 17.60 33.15
N ARG A 80 -16.41 16.51 32.66
CA ARG A 80 -14.95 16.28 32.68
C ARG A 80 -14.41 15.81 31.32
N PRO A 81 -14.60 16.60 30.25
CA PRO A 81 -14.15 16.22 28.91
C PRO A 81 -12.63 16.13 28.84
N ALA A 82 -12.12 15.25 27.96
CA ALA A 82 -10.72 15.15 27.62
C ALA A 82 -10.29 16.32 26.72
N ALA A 83 -10.11 17.50 27.33
CA ALA A 83 -9.91 18.75 26.60
C ALA A 83 -8.67 18.77 25.69
N GLY A 84 -7.61 18.04 26.05
CA GLY A 84 -6.37 17.92 25.27
C GLY A 84 -6.38 16.86 24.18
N GLY A 85 -7.51 16.15 23.99
CA GLY A 85 -7.58 14.95 23.13
C GLY A 85 -7.55 13.66 23.94
N ALA A 86 -7.75 12.54 23.22
CA ALA A 86 -7.70 11.20 23.79
C ALA A 86 -6.30 10.61 23.64
N GLU A 87 -5.89 9.82 24.63
CA GLU A 87 -4.61 9.13 24.61
C GLU A 87 -4.74 7.70 24.06
N PHE A 88 -3.82 7.32 23.19
CA PHE A 88 -3.80 6.03 22.51
C PHE A 88 -2.46 5.33 22.74
N VAL A 89 -2.53 4.00 22.88
CA VAL A 89 -1.40 3.09 22.77
C VAL A 89 -1.87 1.90 21.95
N PHE A 90 -1.05 1.43 21.02
CA PHE A 90 -1.36 0.27 20.19
C PHE A 90 -0.32 -0.84 20.34
N PHE A 91 -0.74 -2.07 20.05
CA PHE A 91 0.09 -3.27 20.10
C PHE A 91 0.79 -3.46 21.46
N ALA A 92 0.13 -3.09 22.55
CA ALA A 92 0.67 -3.38 23.88
C ALA A 92 0.63 -4.89 24.15
N HIS A 93 1.66 -5.39 24.83
CA HIS A 93 1.73 -6.77 25.31
C HIS A 93 1.68 -6.84 26.84
N THR A 94 2.07 -5.75 27.50
CA THR A 94 2.08 -5.63 28.96
C THR A 94 1.69 -4.23 29.40
N ALA A 95 1.27 -4.05 30.66
CA ALA A 95 0.99 -2.73 31.21
C ALA A 95 2.24 -1.83 31.28
N LYS A 96 3.47 -2.38 31.27
CA LYS A 96 4.71 -1.61 31.27
C LYS A 96 4.89 -0.80 29.97
N ASP A 97 4.29 -1.27 28.88
CA ASP A 97 4.32 -0.58 27.59
C ASP A 97 3.69 0.82 27.67
N LEU A 98 2.80 1.06 28.64
CA LEU A 98 2.18 2.36 28.91
C LEU A 98 3.14 3.35 29.58
N GLN A 99 4.29 2.90 30.07
CA GLN A 99 5.31 3.77 30.66
C GLN A 99 6.21 4.41 29.59
N ASP A 100 6.20 3.87 28.37
CA ASP A 100 6.95 4.40 27.26
C ASP A 100 6.22 5.62 26.64
N SER A 101 6.82 6.80 26.83
CA SER A 101 6.28 8.05 26.29
C SER A 101 6.28 8.08 24.76
N GLU A 102 7.13 7.30 24.09
CA GLU A 102 7.13 7.21 22.63
C GLU A 102 5.89 6.50 22.10
N ARG A 103 5.34 5.56 22.86
CA ARG A 103 4.17 4.77 22.48
C ARG A 103 2.84 5.44 22.83
N ARG A 104 2.86 6.47 23.68
CA ARG A 104 1.67 7.24 24.09
C ARG A 104 1.41 8.37 23.11
N ILE A 105 0.24 8.33 22.49
CA ILE A 105 -0.10 9.20 21.36
C ILE A 105 -1.39 9.92 21.69
N THR A 106 -1.37 11.25 21.63
CA THR A 106 -2.57 12.05 21.83
C THR A 106 -3.15 12.45 20.49
N LEU A 107 -4.42 12.13 20.26
CA LEU A 107 -5.16 12.55 19.06
C LEU A 107 -6.43 13.30 19.45
N THR A 108 -6.69 14.39 18.74
CA THR A 108 -7.93 15.15 18.84
C THR A 108 -8.92 14.71 17.76
N ALA A 109 -10.19 15.11 17.89
CA ALA A 109 -11.18 14.90 16.82
C ALA A 109 -10.75 15.55 15.49
N ALA A 110 -10.03 16.68 15.54
CA ALA A 110 -9.47 17.33 14.35
C ALA A 110 -8.34 16.50 13.73
N ASP A 111 -7.49 15.84 14.52
CA ASP A 111 -6.48 14.91 14.00
C ASP A 111 -7.14 13.70 13.33
N ILE A 112 -8.21 13.14 13.93
CA ILE A 112 -8.99 12.05 13.30
C ILE A 112 -9.61 12.53 11.98
N ALA A 113 -10.17 13.75 11.95
CA ALA A 113 -10.73 14.35 10.74
C ALA A 113 -9.70 14.55 9.63
N LEU A 114 -8.47 14.91 9.99
CA LEU A 114 -7.36 15.09 9.08
C LEU A 114 -6.91 13.75 8.48
N LEU A 115 -6.72 12.74 9.33
CA LEU A 115 -6.14 11.45 8.97
C LEU A 115 -7.15 10.50 8.29
N ASN A 116 -8.41 10.54 8.73
CA ASN A 116 -9.51 9.69 8.27
C ASN A 116 -10.75 10.53 7.91
N PRO A 117 -10.67 11.42 6.91
CA PRO A 117 -11.74 12.37 6.62
C PRO A 117 -13.10 11.74 6.29
N ASN A 118 -13.11 10.58 5.62
CA ASN A 118 -14.33 9.92 5.16
C ASN A 118 -14.96 9.05 6.25
N THR A 119 -14.13 8.28 6.95
CA THR A 119 -14.61 7.23 7.87
C THR A 119 -14.64 7.66 9.33
N ARG A 120 -13.79 8.64 9.71
CA ARG A 120 -13.58 9.07 11.11
C ARG A 120 -13.20 7.94 12.08
N THR A 121 -12.68 6.82 11.57
CA THR A 121 -12.13 5.74 12.40
C THR A 121 -10.77 6.11 12.97
N CYS A 122 -10.26 5.31 13.91
CA CYS A 122 -8.98 5.55 14.56
C CYS A 122 -7.79 5.02 13.72
N PRO A 123 -6.76 5.84 13.43
CA PRO A 123 -5.48 5.36 12.89
C PRO A 123 -4.68 4.63 13.98
N ILE A 124 -3.79 3.73 13.57
CA ILE A 124 -3.06 2.81 14.45
C ILE A 124 -1.57 3.14 14.36
N PHE A 125 -1.13 4.04 15.22
CA PHE A 125 0.26 4.47 15.29
C PHE A 125 1.05 3.64 16.30
N ARG A 126 2.31 3.32 15.99
CA ARG A 126 3.22 2.64 16.94
C ARG A 126 3.91 3.63 17.85
N THR A 127 4.28 4.79 17.30
CA THR A 127 4.99 5.83 18.04
C THR A 127 4.38 7.21 17.80
N ARG A 128 4.65 8.15 18.72
CA ARG A 128 4.31 9.56 18.59
C ARG A 128 4.92 10.17 17.32
N ARG A 129 6.12 9.75 16.93
CA ARG A 129 6.83 10.29 15.75
C ARG A 129 6.15 9.86 14.46
N ASP A 130 5.63 8.62 14.41
CA ASP A 130 4.78 8.18 13.30
C ASP A 130 3.55 9.08 13.16
N ALA A 131 2.88 9.37 14.28
CA ALA A 131 1.70 10.23 14.27
C ALA A 131 2.00 11.65 13.79
N GLU A 132 3.09 12.27 14.27
CA GLU A 132 3.47 13.63 13.85
C GLU A 132 3.86 13.69 12.37
N LEU A 133 4.69 12.76 11.89
CA LEU A 133 5.10 12.73 10.48
C LEU A 133 3.90 12.48 9.56
N THR A 134 3.02 11.55 9.91
CA THR A 134 1.82 11.26 9.11
C THR A 134 0.86 12.43 9.10
N LYS A 135 0.61 13.10 10.24
CA LYS A 135 -0.18 14.35 10.26
C LYS A 135 0.46 15.43 9.37
N ALA A 136 1.78 15.58 9.38
CA ALA A 136 2.47 16.54 8.52
C ALA A 136 2.26 16.23 7.02
N ILE A 137 2.30 14.95 6.62
CA ILE A 137 1.99 14.52 5.26
C ILE A 137 0.54 14.88 4.88
N TYR A 138 -0.43 14.52 5.72
CA TYR A 138 -1.86 14.80 5.46
C TYR A 138 -2.21 16.29 5.40
N ARG A 139 -1.41 17.17 6.02
CA ARG A 139 -1.58 18.63 5.90
C ARG A 139 -1.09 19.18 4.56
N ARG A 140 -0.19 18.46 3.87
CA ARG A 140 0.41 18.88 2.59
C ARG A 140 -0.26 18.24 1.39
N VAL A 141 -0.66 16.99 1.50
CA VAL A 141 -1.14 16.17 0.38
C VAL A 141 -2.61 15.82 0.58
N PRO A 142 -3.49 16.10 -0.41
CA PRO A 142 -4.91 15.74 -0.32
C PRO A 142 -5.09 14.21 -0.33
N VAL A 143 -6.26 13.76 0.10
CA VAL A 143 -6.63 12.35 -0.02
C VAL A 143 -7.04 11.98 -1.45
N LEU A 144 -6.92 10.70 -1.82
CA LEU A 144 -7.28 10.20 -3.15
C LEU A 144 -8.71 10.58 -3.56
N ILE A 145 -9.68 10.35 -2.65
CA ILE A 145 -11.09 10.74 -2.77
C ILE A 145 -11.57 11.24 -1.41
N ARG A 146 -11.95 12.52 -1.34
CA ARG A 146 -12.69 13.05 -0.19
C ARG A 146 -14.18 12.91 -0.47
N GLU A 147 -14.83 12.05 0.30
CA GLU A 147 -16.27 11.83 0.19
C GLU A 147 -17.06 12.99 0.82
N GLY A 148 -18.23 13.25 0.26
CA GLY A 148 -19.14 14.29 0.74
C GLY A 148 -19.77 15.07 -0.41
N PRO A 149 -20.68 16.02 -0.15
CA PRO A 149 -21.15 16.97 -1.14
C PRO A 149 -20.34 18.29 -1.08
N PRO A 150 -19.59 18.69 -2.14
CA PRO A 150 -19.24 17.89 -3.33
C PRO A 150 -18.12 16.88 -3.04
N GLU A 151 -18.06 15.81 -3.83
CA GLU A 151 -16.97 14.83 -3.78
C GLU A 151 -15.73 15.46 -4.41
N GLU A 152 -14.57 15.36 -3.76
CA GLU A 152 -13.29 15.75 -4.35
C GLU A 152 -12.57 14.48 -4.81
N ASN A 153 -12.54 14.26 -6.13
CA ASN A 153 -11.91 13.11 -6.77
C ASN A 153 -11.00 13.58 -7.92
N PRO A 154 -9.80 14.14 -7.62
CA PRO A 154 -8.94 14.78 -8.63
C PRO A 154 -8.50 13.85 -9.76
N TRP A 155 -8.40 12.57 -9.44
CA TRP A 155 -8.00 11.51 -10.38
C TRP A 155 -9.19 10.92 -11.15
N GLY A 156 -10.44 11.26 -10.82
CA GLY A 156 -11.62 10.63 -11.42
C GLY A 156 -11.68 9.12 -11.19
N VAL A 157 -11.26 8.67 -10.00
CA VAL A 157 -11.08 7.25 -9.67
C VAL A 157 -12.40 6.52 -9.51
N THR A 158 -12.49 5.35 -10.13
CA THR A 158 -13.50 4.33 -9.83
C THR A 158 -12.84 2.99 -9.51
N PHE A 159 -13.58 2.10 -8.85
CA PHE A 159 -13.06 0.81 -8.38
C PHE A 159 -13.92 -0.35 -8.87
N LEU A 160 -13.30 -1.50 -9.12
CA LEU A 160 -14.00 -2.73 -9.49
C LEU A 160 -13.40 -3.94 -8.76
N ARG A 161 -14.28 -4.77 -8.19
CA ARG A 161 -13.97 -6.16 -7.85
C ARG A 161 -14.56 -7.02 -8.95
N MET A 162 -13.73 -7.50 -9.86
CA MET A 162 -14.22 -8.05 -11.13
C MET A 162 -14.88 -9.43 -10.96
N PHE A 163 -14.17 -10.43 -10.44
CA PHE A 163 -14.75 -11.77 -10.20
C PHE A 163 -14.67 -12.19 -8.73
N ASP A 164 -15.82 -12.48 -8.11
CA ASP A 164 -15.87 -13.11 -6.80
C ASP A 164 -15.49 -14.59 -6.92
N MET A 165 -14.52 -15.04 -6.13
CA MET A 165 -13.97 -16.39 -6.30
C MET A 165 -14.96 -17.50 -5.91
N SER A 166 -16.04 -17.15 -5.20
CA SER A 166 -17.09 -18.10 -4.80
C SER A 166 -18.33 -17.92 -5.67
N ASN A 167 -18.86 -16.70 -5.77
CA ASN A 167 -20.12 -16.44 -6.47
C ASN A 167 -20.01 -16.64 -7.99
N ASP A 168 -18.86 -16.28 -8.58
CA ASP A 168 -18.63 -16.39 -10.02
C ASP A 168 -17.92 -17.70 -10.41
N SER A 169 -17.74 -18.64 -9.47
CA SER A 169 -16.97 -19.87 -9.69
C SER A 169 -17.46 -20.73 -10.86
N HIS A 170 -18.76 -20.64 -11.19
CA HIS A 170 -19.38 -21.31 -12.33
C HIS A 170 -18.85 -20.84 -13.70
N LEU A 171 -18.22 -19.66 -13.77
CA LEU A 171 -17.58 -19.12 -14.98
C LEU A 171 -16.13 -19.60 -15.17
N PHE A 172 -15.52 -20.14 -14.12
CA PHE A 172 -14.09 -20.45 -14.12
C PHE A 172 -13.85 -21.80 -14.79
N ARG A 173 -12.81 -21.86 -15.63
CA ARG A 173 -12.39 -23.10 -16.29
C ARG A 173 -10.92 -23.34 -16.04
N THR A 174 -10.60 -24.56 -15.65
CA THR A 174 -9.21 -25.02 -15.55
C THR A 174 -8.65 -25.30 -16.94
N ARG A 175 -7.33 -25.36 -17.02
CA ARG A 175 -6.61 -25.77 -18.23
C ARG A 175 -7.11 -27.12 -18.77
N ALA A 176 -7.22 -28.12 -17.90
CA ALA A 176 -7.64 -29.47 -18.30
C ALA A 176 -9.06 -29.51 -18.86
N GLU A 177 -9.99 -28.74 -18.29
CA GLU A 177 -11.37 -28.64 -18.80
C GLU A 177 -11.42 -28.01 -20.20
N LEU A 178 -10.67 -26.93 -20.43
CA LEU A 178 -10.64 -26.26 -21.73
C LEU A 178 -9.96 -27.14 -22.81
N GLU A 179 -8.84 -27.79 -22.47
CA GLU A 179 -8.17 -28.73 -23.38
C GLU A 179 -9.09 -29.92 -23.73
N ALA A 180 -9.83 -30.46 -22.75
CA ALA A 180 -10.81 -31.54 -22.98
C ALA A 180 -11.99 -31.10 -23.85
N GLN A 181 -12.33 -29.81 -23.85
CA GLN A 181 -13.34 -29.20 -24.70
C GLN A 181 -12.81 -28.84 -26.11
N GLY A 182 -11.55 -29.19 -26.42
CA GLY A 182 -10.93 -28.93 -27.71
C GLY A 182 -10.45 -27.50 -27.91
N CYS A 183 -10.40 -26.70 -26.84
CA CYS A 183 -9.80 -25.36 -26.88
C CYS A 183 -8.28 -25.47 -26.96
N ARG A 184 -7.66 -24.59 -27.75
CA ARG A 184 -6.20 -24.52 -27.89
C ARG A 184 -5.68 -23.31 -27.12
N LEU A 185 -4.62 -23.50 -26.36
CA LEU A 185 -3.92 -22.41 -25.69
C LEU A 185 -2.98 -21.74 -26.69
N THR A 186 -3.19 -20.44 -26.92
CA THR A 186 -2.27 -19.57 -27.65
C THR A 186 -1.81 -18.47 -26.68
N ASP A 187 -0.50 -18.40 -26.43
CA ASP A 187 0.09 -17.60 -25.35
C ASP A 187 -0.51 -17.97 -23.98
N ASN A 188 -1.38 -17.12 -23.43
CA ASN A 188 -2.10 -17.38 -22.18
C ASN A 188 -3.63 -17.29 -22.36
N THR A 189 -4.11 -17.37 -23.60
CA THR A 189 -5.52 -17.27 -23.97
C THR A 189 -5.97 -18.57 -24.63
N PHE A 190 -7.08 -19.13 -24.17
CA PHE A 190 -7.67 -20.30 -24.81
C PHE A 190 -8.63 -19.88 -25.92
N LEU A 191 -8.47 -20.49 -27.09
CA LEU A 191 -9.29 -20.28 -28.28
C LEU A 191 -10.02 -21.58 -28.62
N PRO A 192 -11.35 -21.62 -28.56
CA PRO A 192 -12.11 -22.75 -29.09
C PRO A 192 -12.03 -22.83 -30.62
N SER A 193 -12.44 -23.96 -31.18
CA SER A 193 -12.67 -24.07 -32.63
C SER A 193 -13.73 -23.06 -33.09
N SER A 194 -13.60 -22.52 -34.30
CA SER A 194 -14.56 -21.55 -34.87
C SER A 194 -15.98 -22.08 -35.01
N LEU A 195 -16.16 -23.41 -34.98
CA LEU A 195 -17.46 -24.09 -35.02
C LEU A 195 -17.99 -24.45 -33.62
N SER A 196 -17.26 -24.11 -32.56
CA SER A 196 -17.64 -24.42 -31.18
C SER A 196 -18.78 -23.51 -30.71
N PRO A 197 -19.76 -24.03 -29.93
CA PRO A 197 -20.75 -23.20 -29.27
C PRO A 197 -20.19 -22.46 -28.03
N LEU A 198 -18.90 -22.62 -27.72
CA LEU A 198 -18.23 -21.97 -26.59
C LEU A 198 -17.95 -20.47 -26.86
N PRO A 199 -17.73 -19.68 -25.79
CA PRO A 199 -17.18 -18.33 -25.86
C PRO A 199 -16.02 -18.16 -26.84
N SER A 200 -15.91 -16.98 -27.45
CA SER A 200 -14.92 -16.73 -28.51
C SER A 200 -13.47 -16.91 -28.07
N GLN A 201 -13.18 -16.60 -26.80
CA GLN A 201 -11.90 -16.85 -26.16
C GLN A 201 -12.09 -16.91 -24.63
N TYR A 202 -11.12 -17.53 -23.95
CA TYR A 202 -11.02 -17.50 -22.49
C TYR A 202 -9.71 -16.82 -22.07
N LEU A 203 -9.85 -15.78 -21.26
CA LEU A 203 -8.75 -14.97 -20.72
C LEU A 203 -8.27 -15.50 -19.37
N PRO A 204 -6.99 -15.32 -19.02
CA PRO A 204 -6.46 -15.77 -17.74
C PRO A 204 -7.13 -15.00 -16.59
N LEU A 205 -7.45 -15.69 -15.49
CA LEU A 205 -7.97 -15.08 -14.27
C LEU A 205 -6.81 -14.84 -13.29
N TYR A 206 -6.38 -13.60 -13.18
CA TYR A 206 -5.30 -13.18 -12.28
C TYR A 206 -5.79 -13.11 -10.82
N GLU A 207 -4.99 -13.66 -9.91
CA GLU A 207 -5.17 -13.53 -8.47
C GLU A 207 -4.10 -12.59 -7.89
N ALA A 208 -4.40 -11.93 -6.77
CA ALA A 208 -3.48 -10.94 -6.18
C ALA A 208 -2.11 -11.51 -5.81
N LYS A 209 -1.98 -12.82 -5.59
CA LYS A 209 -0.69 -13.45 -5.32
C LYS A 209 0.20 -13.61 -6.55
N MET A 210 -0.31 -13.30 -7.74
CA MET A 210 0.44 -13.32 -9.01
C MET A 210 1.15 -11.99 -9.30
N LEU A 211 0.88 -10.92 -8.53
CA LEU A 211 1.41 -9.58 -8.78
C LEU A 211 2.26 -9.02 -7.62
N TRP A 212 3.27 -8.22 -7.98
CA TRP A 212 4.09 -7.40 -7.10
C TRP A 212 4.33 -6.02 -7.72
N HIS A 213 5.02 -5.11 -7.02
CA HIS A 213 5.30 -3.77 -7.55
C HIS A 213 5.99 -3.84 -8.91
N TYR A 214 5.34 -3.24 -9.91
CA TYR A 214 5.81 -3.20 -11.29
C TYR A 214 6.08 -4.58 -11.90
N ASP A 215 5.39 -5.60 -11.41
CA ASP A 215 5.60 -6.99 -11.83
C ASP A 215 4.27 -7.74 -11.83
N HIS A 216 3.67 -7.89 -13.02
CA HIS A 216 2.50 -8.73 -13.21
C HIS A 216 2.84 -10.21 -13.33
N ARG A 217 4.12 -10.58 -13.37
CA ARG A 217 4.61 -11.95 -13.56
C ARG A 217 5.22 -12.53 -12.27
N TYR A 218 4.91 -11.94 -11.13
CA TYR A 218 5.50 -12.28 -9.84
C TYR A 218 5.20 -13.70 -9.34
N GLY A 219 4.01 -14.23 -9.61
CA GLY A 219 3.59 -15.53 -9.09
C GLY A 219 2.88 -16.38 -10.14
N THR A 220 3.27 -17.64 -10.25
CA THR A 220 2.71 -18.60 -11.22
C THR A 220 2.14 -19.84 -10.54
N TYR A 221 1.04 -20.38 -11.08
CA TYR A 221 0.51 -21.68 -10.66
C TYR A 221 1.18 -22.87 -11.36
N GLU A 222 2.12 -22.62 -12.25
CA GLU A 222 2.91 -23.69 -12.86
C GLU A 222 3.64 -24.51 -11.79
N GLY A 223 3.49 -25.84 -11.87
CA GLY A 223 4.06 -26.78 -10.89
C GLY A 223 3.33 -26.82 -9.54
N VAL A 224 2.32 -25.99 -9.32
CA VAL A 224 1.51 -25.99 -8.10
C VAL A 224 0.41 -27.04 -8.21
N ARG A 225 0.34 -27.96 -7.25
CA ARG A 225 -0.66 -29.05 -7.23
C ARG A 225 -1.87 -28.74 -6.35
N ASP A 226 -1.71 -27.84 -5.39
CA ASP A 226 -2.75 -27.47 -4.43
C ASP A 226 -3.04 -25.97 -4.48
N ARG A 227 -4.29 -25.64 -4.82
CA ARG A 227 -4.80 -24.27 -4.90
C ARG A 227 -4.86 -23.59 -3.52
N SER A 228 -4.89 -24.36 -2.43
CA SER A 228 -4.98 -23.84 -1.06
C SER A 228 -3.75 -23.03 -0.63
N SER A 229 -2.62 -23.19 -1.35
CA SER A 229 -1.39 -22.46 -1.07
C SER A 229 -1.61 -20.94 -1.15
N THR A 230 -1.25 -20.25 -0.07
CA THR A 230 -1.33 -18.78 0.05
C THR A 230 -0.15 -18.09 -0.64
N GLN A 231 0.87 -18.84 -1.04
CA GLN A 231 2.04 -18.36 -1.77
C GLN A 231 2.21 -19.13 -3.08
N LEU A 232 2.64 -18.43 -4.12
CA LEU A 232 3.01 -19.02 -5.39
C LEU A 232 4.53 -18.97 -5.55
N PRO A 233 5.13 -19.94 -6.25
CA PRO A 233 6.50 -19.82 -6.72
C PRO A 233 6.68 -18.51 -7.52
N THR A 234 7.73 -17.77 -7.20
CA THR A 234 8.16 -16.62 -7.98
C THR A 234 9.12 -17.09 -9.07
N PRO A 235 8.88 -16.75 -10.35
CA PRO A 235 9.80 -17.08 -11.42
C PRO A 235 11.19 -16.48 -11.16
N ASP A 236 12.25 -17.16 -11.58
CA ASP A 236 13.61 -16.63 -11.43
C ASP A 236 13.91 -15.50 -12.44
N GLU A 237 15.08 -14.90 -12.31
CA GLU A 237 15.52 -13.79 -13.17
C GLU A 237 15.63 -14.20 -14.64
N ALA A 238 16.05 -15.44 -14.94
CA ALA A 238 16.16 -15.93 -16.31
C ALA A 238 14.78 -16.03 -16.99
N ARG A 239 13.77 -16.50 -16.26
CA ARG A 239 12.38 -16.52 -16.75
C ARG A 239 11.81 -15.13 -16.94
N HIS A 240 12.07 -14.20 -16.00
CA HIS A 240 11.62 -12.82 -16.17
C HIS A 240 12.31 -12.10 -17.32
N ALA A 241 13.57 -12.44 -17.62
CA ALA A 241 14.32 -11.89 -18.73
C ALA A 241 13.76 -12.30 -20.10
N ASP A 242 12.99 -13.39 -20.18
CA ASP A 242 12.23 -13.75 -21.37
C ASP A 242 10.99 -12.85 -21.53
N PRO A 243 10.91 -11.99 -22.56
CA PRO A 243 9.76 -11.11 -22.78
C PRO A 243 8.51 -11.85 -23.24
N ALA A 244 8.62 -13.12 -23.65
CA ALA A 244 7.50 -13.98 -24.01
C ALA A 244 7.00 -14.85 -22.85
N PHE A 245 7.71 -14.85 -21.71
CA PHE A 245 7.28 -15.60 -20.54
C PHE A 245 6.03 -14.98 -19.91
N LEU A 246 4.98 -15.80 -19.76
CA LEU A 246 3.71 -15.46 -19.14
C LEU A 246 3.43 -16.37 -17.93
N VAL A 247 2.97 -15.77 -16.82
CA VAL A 247 2.57 -16.54 -15.64
C VAL A 247 1.30 -17.35 -15.90
N GLN A 248 1.27 -18.57 -15.37
CA GLN A 248 0.13 -19.46 -15.54
C GLN A 248 -0.91 -19.19 -14.44
N PRO A 249 -2.16 -18.84 -14.78
CA PRO A 249 -3.23 -18.76 -13.80
C PRO A 249 -3.71 -20.17 -13.43
N TRP A 250 -4.55 -20.25 -12.41
CA TRP A 250 -5.27 -21.50 -12.12
C TRP A 250 -6.52 -21.65 -12.99
N TYR A 251 -7.18 -20.53 -13.29
CA TYR A 251 -8.43 -20.49 -14.05
C TYR A 251 -8.35 -19.51 -15.21
N TRP A 252 -9.22 -19.76 -16.19
CA TRP A 252 -9.56 -18.85 -17.28
C TRP A 252 -11.07 -18.57 -17.26
N VAL A 253 -11.46 -17.42 -17.80
CA VAL A 253 -12.84 -16.92 -17.84
C VAL A 253 -13.23 -16.46 -19.25
N PRO A 254 -14.51 -16.56 -19.65
CA PRO A 254 -14.97 -16.05 -20.95
C PRO A 254 -14.63 -14.57 -21.15
N VAL A 255 -14.21 -14.18 -22.36
CA VAL A 255 -13.90 -12.77 -22.66
C VAL A 255 -15.10 -11.85 -22.50
N GLU A 256 -16.28 -12.34 -22.86
CA GLU A 256 -17.51 -11.55 -22.88
C GLU A 256 -17.86 -11.11 -21.44
N GLU A 257 -17.57 -11.98 -20.46
CA GLU A 257 -17.71 -11.71 -19.03
C GLU A 257 -16.69 -10.67 -18.52
N VAL A 258 -15.46 -10.68 -19.05
CA VAL A 258 -14.45 -9.66 -18.76
C VAL A 258 -14.85 -8.31 -19.37
N GLN A 259 -15.24 -8.31 -20.65
CA GLN A 259 -15.66 -7.11 -21.38
C GLN A 259 -16.89 -6.45 -20.75
N ALA A 260 -17.91 -7.24 -20.42
CA ALA A 260 -19.12 -6.73 -19.77
C ALA A 260 -18.82 -6.04 -18.44
N ARG A 261 -17.91 -6.60 -17.63
CA ARG A 261 -17.51 -6.02 -16.33
C ARG A 261 -16.60 -4.79 -16.47
N LEU A 262 -15.77 -4.75 -17.51
CA LEU A 262 -14.92 -3.59 -17.81
C LEU A 262 -15.72 -2.41 -18.40
N GLY A 263 -16.91 -2.67 -18.95
CA GLY A 263 -17.81 -1.64 -19.46
C GLY A 263 -17.13 -0.77 -20.52
N ALA A 264 -17.06 0.53 -20.27
CA ALA A 264 -16.50 1.52 -21.20
C ALA A 264 -14.96 1.51 -21.31
N TRP A 265 -14.26 0.76 -20.45
CA TRP A 265 -12.79 0.76 -20.44
C TRP A 265 -12.20 0.20 -21.74
N GLN A 266 -11.53 1.05 -22.52
CA GLN A 266 -10.97 0.69 -23.84
C GLN A 266 -9.49 0.31 -23.82
N ARG A 267 -8.75 0.60 -22.74
CA ARG A 267 -7.30 0.36 -22.72
C ARG A 267 -6.97 -1.13 -22.70
N GLY A 268 -5.85 -1.49 -23.31
CA GLY A 268 -5.34 -2.87 -23.39
C GLY A 268 -4.69 -3.37 -22.10
N TRP A 269 -4.80 -2.61 -21.02
CA TRP A 269 -4.15 -2.85 -19.73
C TRP A 269 -5.05 -2.37 -18.58
N LEU A 270 -4.75 -2.83 -17.37
CA LEU A 270 -5.49 -2.57 -16.13
C LEU A 270 -4.52 -2.15 -15.03
N LEU A 271 -4.99 -1.40 -14.03
CA LEU A 271 -4.24 -1.15 -12.80
C LEU A 271 -4.92 -1.90 -11.65
N GLY A 272 -4.19 -2.79 -10.98
CA GLY A 272 -4.71 -3.60 -9.88
C GLY A 272 -3.82 -3.52 -8.64
N PHE A 273 -4.36 -3.97 -7.51
CA PHE A 273 -3.62 -4.03 -6.25
C PHE A 273 -3.94 -5.26 -5.42
N ARG A 274 -3.06 -5.63 -4.49
CA ARG A 274 -3.31 -6.72 -3.55
C ARG A 274 -4.18 -6.21 -2.40
N ASP A 275 -5.41 -6.71 -2.32
CA ASP A 275 -6.30 -6.40 -1.19
C ASP A 275 -5.76 -7.02 0.10
N VAL A 276 -5.32 -8.29 0.04
CA VAL A 276 -4.81 -9.00 1.22
C VAL A 276 -3.42 -8.50 1.59
N THR A 277 -3.29 -7.88 2.76
CA THR A 277 -2.04 -7.27 3.25
C THR A 277 -2.01 -7.20 4.78
N ASN A 278 -0.93 -6.69 5.39
CA ASN A 278 -0.82 -6.40 6.82
C ASN A 278 0.22 -5.27 7.02
N ALA A 279 0.04 -4.41 8.03
CA ALA A 279 0.99 -3.38 8.45
C ALA A 279 2.41 -3.90 8.75
N THR A 280 2.59 -5.20 9.02
CA THR A 280 3.90 -5.82 9.30
C THR A 280 4.55 -6.48 8.10
N ASN A 281 3.93 -6.48 6.91
CA ASN A 281 4.51 -7.09 5.72
C ASN A 281 5.74 -6.34 5.21
N GLU A 282 6.51 -6.96 4.31
CA GLU A 282 7.62 -6.28 3.60
C GLU A 282 7.15 -4.97 2.95
N ARG A 283 6.02 -5.04 2.24
CA ARG A 283 5.28 -3.91 1.65
C ARG A 283 3.81 -4.06 1.99
N THR A 284 3.14 -2.96 2.33
CA THR A 284 1.74 -2.97 2.76
C THR A 284 0.80 -2.65 1.61
N ALA A 285 1.17 -1.72 0.74
CA ALA A 285 0.36 -1.31 -0.40
C ALA A 285 1.08 -1.79 -1.66
N ILE A 286 0.52 -2.76 -2.40
CA ILE A 286 1.18 -3.37 -3.57
C ILE A 286 0.28 -3.22 -4.78
N PHE A 287 0.77 -2.48 -5.78
CA PHE A 287 0.07 -2.12 -7.01
C PHE A 287 0.89 -2.55 -8.21
N SER A 288 0.21 -2.96 -9.28
CA SER A 288 0.85 -3.30 -10.55
C SER A 288 -0.09 -3.06 -11.72
N LEU A 289 0.50 -2.77 -12.87
CA LEU A 289 -0.21 -2.82 -14.14
C LEU A 289 -0.36 -4.29 -14.56
N LEU A 290 -1.49 -4.62 -15.16
CA LEU A 290 -1.82 -5.94 -15.68
C LEU A 290 -2.19 -5.81 -17.16
N PRO A 291 -1.97 -6.84 -17.99
CA PRO A 291 -2.62 -6.94 -19.29
C PRO A 291 -4.15 -6.92 -19.14
N ARG A 292 -4.90 -6.76 -20.24
CA ARG A 292 -6.37 -6.85 -20.21
C ARG A 292 -6.81 -8.30 -19.96
N VAL A 293 -7.01 -8.64 -18.69
CA VAL A 293 -7.30 -10.00 -18.20
C VAL A 293 -8.46 -10.03 -17.21
N GLY A 294 -8.90 -11.23 -16.84
CA GLY A 294 -9.81 -11.39 -15.70
C GLY A 294 -9.05 -11.15 -14.40
N ALA A 295 -9.69 -10.53 -13.39
CA ALA A 295 -9.09 -10.33 -12.07
C ALA A 295 -10.02 -10.82 -10.95
N GLY A 296 -9.48 -11.60 -10.01
CA GLY A 296 -10.21 -12.00 -8.81
C GLY A 296 -10.46 -10.80 -7.87
N HIS A 297 -11.52 -10.86 -7.07
CA HIS A 297 -11.95 -9.78 -6.16
C HIS A 297 -10.91 -9.40 -5.08
N LYS A 298 -9.86 -10.23 -4.88
CA LYS A 298 -8.71 -9.92 -4.02
C LYS A 298 -7.56 -9.23 -4.75
N ALA A 299 -7.66 -9.09 -6.06
CA ALA A 299 -6.88 -8.19 -6.91
C ALA A 299 -7.81 -7.08 -7.47
N PRO A 300 -8.37 -6.19 -6.63
CA PRO A 300 -9.30 -5.20 -7.14
C PRO A 300 -8.62 -4.25 -8.13
N LEU A 301 -9.41 -3.72 -9.05
CA LEU A 301 -8.96 -2.82 -10.10
C LEU A 301 -9.34 -1.39 -9.78
N ILE A 302 -8.51 -0.48 -10.27
CA ILE A 302 -8.68 0.96 -10.14
C ILE A 302 -8.60 1.58 -11.52
N PHE A 303 -9.57 2.43 -11.84
CA PHE A 303 -9.67 3.08 -13.13
C PHE A 303 -9.63 4.58 -13.01
N SER A 304 -9.18 5.20 -14.08
CA SER A 304 -9.29 6.63 -14.31
C SER A 304 -9.41 6.85 -15.82
N GLU A 305 -10.64 7.09 -16.29
CA GLU A 305 -10.91 7.29 -17.72
C GLU A 305 -10.49 8.68 -18.21
N SER A 306 -10.43 9.65 -17.30
CA SER A 306 -10.12 11.05 -17.63
C SER A 306 -8.63 11.38 -17.66
N GLN A 307 -7.76 10.50 -17.15
CA GLN A 307 -6.33 10.79 -16.99
C GLN A 307 -5.50 10.08 -18.04
N SER A 308 -4.45 10.75 -18.53
CA SER A 308 -3.50 10.20 -19.49
C SER A 308 -2.73 9.00 -18.93
N SER A 309 -2.25 8.12 -19.79
CA SER A 309 -1.35 7.01 -19.47
C SER A 309 -0.04 7.51 -18.85
N LEU A 310 0.41 8.72 -19.21
CA LEU A 310 1.54 9.41 -18.54
C LEU A 310 1.25 9.68 -17.07
N LEU A 311 0.07 10.19 -16.74
CA LEU A 311 -0.34 10.46 -15.36
C LEU A 311 -0.60 9.17 -14.58
N VAL A 312 -1.13 8.12 -15.23
CA VAL A 312 -1.26 6.80 -14.58
C VAL A 312 0.12 6.20 -14.26
N THR A 313 1.14 6.48 -15.08
CA THR A 313 2.53 6.09 -14.81
C THR A 313 3.05 6.74 -13.52
N ALA A 314 2.83 8.05 -13.36
CA ALA A 314 3.15 8.76 -12.13
C ALA A 314 2.31 8.27 -10.93
N TRP A 315 1.04 7.97 -11.16
CA TRP A 315 0.17 7.45 -10.11
C TRP A 315 0.63 6.09 -9.58
N LEU A 316 0.99 5.15 -10.46
CA LEU A 316 1.54 3.86 -10.08
C LEU A 316 2.83 4.01 -9.26
N ALA A 317 3.69 4.95 -9.64
CA ALA A 317 4.92 5.22 -8.91
C ALA A 317 4.65 5.80 -7.52
N ASN A 318 3.67 6.70 -7.40
CA ASN A 318 3.23 7.21 -6.10
C ASN A 318 2.68 6.07 -5.21
N PHE A 319 1.82 5.23 -5.76
CA PHE A 319 1.28 4.04 -5.10
C PHE A 319 2.32 3.01 -4.68
N SER A 320 3.49 3.04 -5.33
CA SER A 320 4.61 2.16 -5.04
C SER A 320 5.69 2.82 -4.19
N SER A 321 5.53 4.09 -3.79
CA SER A 321 6.51 4.80 -2.98
C SER A 321 6.53 4.33 -1.53
N LEU A 322 7.70 4.33 -0.90
CA LEU A 322 7.85 4.04 0.53
C LEU A 322 7.11 5.07 1.41
N VAL A 323 6.92 6.31 0.93
CA VAL A 323 6.15 7.35 1.65
C VAL A 323 4.69 6.95 1.82
N LEU A 324 4.04 6.54 0.72
CA LEU A 324 2.66 6.09 0.79
C LEU A 324 2.55 4.76 1.56
N ASP A 325 3.50 3.83 1.39
CA ASP A 325 3.50 2.56 2.12
C ASP A 325 3.62 2.78 3.63
N PHE A 326 4.50 3.70 4.07
CA PHE A 326 4.59 4.15 5.45
C PHE A 326 3.22 4.60 5.95
N VAL A 327 2.59 5.58 5.29
CA VAL A 327 1.26 6.07 5.71
C VAL A 327 0.22 4.95 5.76
N THR A 328 0.20 4.08 4.74
CA THR A 328 -0.75 2.98 4.65
C THR A 328 -0.63 2.03 5.84
N ARG A 329 0.60 1.72 6.31
CA ARG A 329 0.83 0.85 7.49
C ARG A 329 0.11 1.34 8.74
N GLN A 330 -0.01 2.65 8.93
CA GLN A 330 -0.66 3.22 10.10
C GLN A 330 -2.19 3.20 10.00
N LYS A 331 -2.73 2.79 8.87
CA LYS A 331 -4.18 2.66 8.64
C LYS A 331 -4.65 1.23 8.59
N ILE A 332 -3.75 0.27 8.34
CA ILE A 332 -4.08 -1.15 8.30
C ILE A 332 -4.19 -1.73 9.73
N GLY A 333 -5.42 -1.93 10.19
CA GLY A 333 -5.70 -2.66 11.44
C GLY A 333 -5.90 -4.16 11.29
N GLY A 334 -6.23 -4.61 10.08
CA GLY A 334 -6.55 -5.99 9.77
C GLY A 334 -5.72 -6.55 8.61
N THR A 335 -6.33 -7.45 7.83
CA THR A 335 -5.63 -8.14 6.73
C THR A 335 -6.06 -7.70 5.32
N SER A 336 -6.73 -6.56 5.21
CA SER A 336 -7.28 -6.04 3.95
C SER A 336 -6.98 -4.55 3.84
N LEU A 337 -6.54 -4.12 2.66
CA LEU A 337 -6.44 -2.70 2.33
C LEU A 337 -7.84 -2.11 2.14
N GLY A 338 -8.68 -2.73 1.31
CA GLY A 338 -10.03 -2.26 1.05
C GLY A 338 -10.13 -0.86 0.43
N PHE A 339 -11.29 -0.56 -0.16
CA PHE A 339 -11.49 0.75 -0.81
C PHE A 339 -11.59 1.91 0.17
N PHE A 340 -12.21 1.69 1.34
CA PHE A 340 -12.41 2.75 2.33
C PHE A 340 -11.09 3.28 2.91
N ILE A 341 -10.04 2.48 3.00
CA ILE A 341 -8.70 2.96 3.40
C ILE A 341 -8.07 3.70 2.22
N LEU A 342 -8.04 3.07 1.04
CA LEU A 342 -7.40 3.60 -0.16
C LEU A 342 -7.93 4.98 -0.56
N ARG A 343 -9.26 5.20 -0.50
CA ARG A 343 -9.91 6.49 -0.79
C ARG A 343 -9.36 7.63 0.05
N GLN A 344 -8.95 7.37 1.29
CA GLN A 344 -8.50 8.39 2.24
C GLN A 344 -6.99 8.32 2.51
N LEU A 345 -6.20 7.71 1.63
CA LEU A 345 -4.73 7.82 1.65
C LEU A 345 -4.29 9.13 1.02
N PRO A 346 -3.20 9.76 1.49
CA PRO A 346 -2.70 11.02 0.95
C PRO A 346 -2.00 10.73 -0.38
N VAL A 347 -2.60 11.12 -1.51
CA VAL A 347 -2.09 10.84 -2.85
C VAL A 347 -1.93 12.15 -3.58
N LEU A 348 -0.71 12.43 -4.05
CA LEU A 348 -0.41 13.59 -4.90
C LEU A 348 -1.40 13.67 -6.07
N PRO A 349 -2.12 14.80 -6.27
CA PRO A 349 -3.11 14.95 -7.33
C PRO A 349 -2.43 15.05 -8.71
N PRO A 350 -3.17 14.92 -9.83
CA PRO A 350 -2.61 15.09 -11.17
C PRO A 350 -1.89 16.44 -11.36
N SER A 351 -2.41 17.50 -10.73
CA SER A 351 -1.84 18.85 -10.77
C SER A 351 -0.50 19.00 -10.05
N ALA A 352 -0.05 17.98 -9.30
CA ALA A 352 1.25 17.98 -8.64
C ALA A 352 2.40 17.61 -9.58
N TYR A 353 2.12 17.16 -10.81
CA TYR A 353 3.13 16.73 -11.77
C TYR A 353 3.27 17.74 -12.91
N SER A 354 4.43 18.36 -13.01
CA SER A 354 4.86 19.12 -14.17
C SER A 354 5.38 18.19 -15.28
N ALA A 355 5.61 18.76 -16.46
CA ALA A 355 6.27 18.03 -17.56
C ALA A 355 7.68 17.54 -17.19
N GLU A 356 8.39 18.25 -16.30
CA GLU A 356 9.71 17.81 -15.82
C GLU A 356 9.59 16.60 -14.90
N ASP A 357 8.59 16.59 -14.02
CA ASP A 357 8.33 15.44 -13.15
C ASP A 357 8.00 14.20 -13.99
N LEU A 358 7.16 14.34 -15.02
CA LEU A 358 6.84 13.24 -15.93
C LEU A 358 8.08 12.75 -16.71
N ARG A 359 8.97 13.65 -17.14
CA ARG A 359 10.25 13.27 -17.77
C ARG A 359 11.17 12.49 -16.84
N PHE A 360 11.12 12.74 -15.54
CA PHE A 360 11.88 11.94 -14.57
C PHE A 360 11.22 10.58 -14.33
N ILE A 361 9.89 10.55 -14.14
CA ILE A 361 9.17 9.37 -13.66
C ILE A 361 8.93 8.36 -14.78
N VAL A 362 8.46 8.80 -15.94
CA VAL A 362 7.94 7.91 -16.99
C VAL A 362 8.98 6.91 -17.50
N PRO A 363 10.22 7.30 -17.88
CA PRO A 363 11.21 6.33 -18.37
C PRO A 363 11.55 5.24 -17.34
N ARG A 364 11.60 5.60 -16.05
CA ARG A 364 11.90 4.68 -14.95
C ARG A 364 10.79 3.66 -14.75
N VAL A 365 9.54 4.12 -14.71
CA VAL A 365 8.39 3.24 -14.54
C VAL A 365 8.18 2.38 -15.78
N LEU A 366 8.43 2.92 -16.98
CA LEU A 366 8.33 2.16 -18.21
C LEU A 366 9.34 0.99 -18.24
N GLU A 367 10.60 1.23 -17.84
CA GLU A 367 11.62 0.17 -17.68
C GLU A 367 11.22 -0.85 -16.59
N LEU A 368 10.57 -0.40 -15.51
CA LEU A 368 10.11 -1.29 -14.45
C LEU A 368 8.91 -2.15 -14.89
N VAL A 369 8.01 -1.64 -15.72
CA VAL A 369 6.73 -2.27 -16.04
C VAL A 369 6.78 -3.07 -17.34
N TYR A 370 7.26 -2.47 -18.43
CA TYR A 370 7.19 -3.05 -19.77
C TYR A 370 8.32 -4.07 -19.97
N THR A 371 8.21 -5.20 -19.30
CA THR A 371 9.19 -6.31 -19.35
C THR A 371 8.71 -7.54 -20.12
N ALA A 372 7.46 -7.52 -20.61
CA ALA A 372 6.88 -8.56 -21.45
C ALA A 372 5.93 -7.97 -22.50
N TRP A 373 5.71 -8.73 -23.58
CA TRP A 373 4.91 -8.30 -24.73
C TRP A 373 3.43 -8.07 -24.42
N ASP A 374 2.90 -8.75 -23.42
CA ASP A 374 1.51 -8.60 -22.98
C ASP A 374 1.20 -7.22 -22.36
N LEU A 375 2.24 -6.44 -22.00
CA LEU A 375 2.11 -5.03 -21.59
C LEU A 375 2.49 -4.02 -22.69
N GLN A 376 2.73 -4.48 -23.93
CA GLN A 376 2.95 -3.58 -25.07
C GLN A 376 1.83 -2.53 -25.25
N PRO A 377 0.53 -2.84 -25.04
CA PRO A 377 -0.52 -1.82 -25.16
C PRO A 377 -0.31 -0.62 -24.22
N PHE A 378 0.19 -0.84 -23.00
CA PHE A 378 0.50 0.24 -22.07
C PHE A 378 1.67 1.09 -22.57
N ALA A 379 2.76 0.46 -23.00
CA ALA A 379 3.91 1.17 -23.54
C ALA A 379 3.52 2.01 -24.77
N GLN A 380 2.66 1.47 -25.64
CA GLN A 380 2.17 2.16 -26.83
C GLN A 380 1.33 3.38 -26.48
N ASP A 381 0.43 3.28 -25.49
CA ASP A 381 -0.36 4.43 -25.04
C ASP A 381 0.55 5.53 -24.48
N VAL A 382 1.54 5.17 -23.64
CA VAL A 382 2.55 6.11 -23.11
C VAL A 382 3.32 6.79 -24.25
N TRP A 383 3.76 6.03 -25.26
CA TRP A 383 4.48 6.58 -26.41
C TRP A 383 3.63 7.52 -27.26
N ASN A 384 2.37 7.15 -27.51
CA ASN A 384 1.45 7.93 -28.33
C ASN A 384 1.10 9.26 -27.68
N GLU A 385 0.95 9.26 -26.35
CA GLU A 385 0.61 10.46 -25.57
C GLU A 385 1.83 11.33 -25.21
N ALA A 386 3.05 10.80 -25.30
CA ALA A 386 4.28 11.54 -25.00
C ALA A 386 4.56 12.66 -26.01
N ASP A 387 4.99 13.82 -25.50
CA ASP A 387 5.52 14.92 -26.31
C ASP A 387 6.93 14.58 -26.85
N ASP A 388 7.44 15.41 -27.77
CA ASP A 388 8.75 15.18 -28.41
C ASP A 388 9.90 15.13 -27.39
N ALA A 389 9.83 15.94 -26.34
CA ALA A 389 10.85 15.97 -25.30
C ALA A 389 10.86 14.69 -24.46
N LEU A 390 9.68 14.18 -24.10
CA LEU A 390 9.53 12.94 -23.36
C LEU A 390 9.90 11.73 -24.22
N ARG A 391 9.51 11.71 -25.51
CA ARG A 391 9.97 10.67 -26.45
C ARG A 391 11.48 10.67 -26.58
N ALA A 392 12.12 11.83 -26.68
CA ALA A 392 13.57 11.94 -26.69
C ALA A 392 14.19 11.39 -25.39
N ALA A 393 13.61 11.71 -24.23
CA ALA A 393 14.05 11.17 -22.94
C ALA A 393 13.90 9.65 -22.85
N ILE A 394 12.84 9.07 -23.41
CA ILE A 394 12.64 7.61 -23.50
C ILE A 394 13.66 6.97 -24.45
N LEU A 395 13.88 7.55 -25.63
CA LEU A 395 14.83 7.02 -26.62
C LEU A 395 16.29 7.09 -26.15
N GLN A 396 16.66 8.13 -25.40
CA GLN A 396 17.99 8.31 -24.82
C GLN A 396 18.16 7.54 -23.51
N TRP A 397 17.09 6.94 -22.99
CA TRP A 397 17.14 6.19 -21.75
C TRP A 397 18.05 4.98 -21.92
N ALA A 398 19.06 4.85 -21.06
CA ALA A 398 20.12 3.84 -21.21
C ALA A 398 19.62 2.39 -21.26
N GLY A 399 18.40 2.12 -20.78
CA GLY A 399 17.76 0.80 -20.84
C GLY A 399 16.89 0.57 -22.08
N TYR A 400 16.66 1.57 -22.93
CA TYR A 400 15.69 1.48 -24.02
C TYR A 400 16.20 0.62 -25.18
N PRO A 401 15.48 -0.45 -25.58
CA PRO A 401 15.87 -1.25 -26.73
C PRO A 401 15.56 -0.49 -28.02
N SER A 402 16.43 -0.61 -29.02
CA SER A 402 16.32 0.10 -30.30
C SER A 402 15.06 -0.22 -31.13
N SER A 403 14.21 -1.15 -30.68
CA SER A 403 13.08 -1.75 -31.41
C SER A 403 11.72 -1.72 -30.70
N PHE A 404 11.47 -0.82 -29.74
CA PHE A 404 10.22 -0.78 -28.92
C PHE A 404 9.91 -2.13 -28.23
N SER A 405 10.95 -2.96 -28.04
CA SER A 405 10.84 -4.24 -27.36
C SER A 405 10.66 -4.04 -25.85
N PRO A 406 10.18 -5.05 -25.11
CA PRO A 406 10.17 -4.99 -23.67
C PRO A 406 11.59 -4.82 -23.10
N PHE A 407 11.70 -4.11 -21.99
CA PHE A 407 12.94 -3.90 -21.27
C PHE A 407 13.43 -5.21 -20.64
N PRO A 408 14.74 -5.50 -20.70
CA PRO A 408 15.28 -6.70 -20.07
C PRO A 408 15.09 -6.63 -18.55
N TRP A 409 14.70 -7.75 -17.96
CA TRP A 409 14.64 -7.85 -16.51
C TRP A 409 16.05 -7.88 -15.91
N ASN A 410 16.33 -6.99 -14.96
CA ASN A 410 17.59 -6.95 -14.21
C ASN A 410 17.32 -6.47 -12.78
N GLU A 411 17.46 -7.36 -11.79
CA GLU A 411 17.02 -7.04 -10.42
C GLU A 411 17.84 -5.90 -9.78
N SER A 412 19.14 -5.83 -10.06
CA SER A 412 20.02 -4.76 -9.56
C SER A 412 19.63 -3.39 -10.12
N ARG A 413 19.33 -3.31 -11.42
CA ARG A 413 18.86 -2.10 -12.07
C ARG A 413 17.48 -1.69 -11.55
N ARG A 414 16.54 -2.64 -11.42
CA ARG A 414 15.21 -2.40 -10.86
C ARG A 414 15.28 -1.83 -9.44
N ALA A 415 16.19 -2.33 -8.60
CA ALA A 415 16.41 -1.80 -7.26
C ALA A 415 16.83 -0.32 -7.27
N VAL A 416 17.74 0.08 -8.17
CA VAL A 416 18.16 1.47 -8.35
C VAL A 416 16.99 2.34 -8.81
N LEU A 417 16.22 1.91 -9.81
CA LEU A 417 15.08 2.68 -10.32
C LEU A 417 14.00 2.90 -9.27
N ARG A 418 13.66 1.86 -8.50
CA ARG A 418 12.72 1.98 -7.38
C ARG A 418 13.23 2.97 -6.34
N ALA A 419 14.51 2.89 -5.98
CA ALA A 419 15.13 3.80 -5.02
C ALA A 419 15.15 5.26 -5.51
N GLU A 420 15.39 5.49 -6.80
CA GLU A 420 15.31 6.82 -7.41
C GLU A 420 13.90 7.39 -7.35
N LEU A 421 12.88 6.57 -7.65
CA LEU A 421 11.48 6.95 -7.51
C LEU A 421 11.13 7.23 -6.04
N ASP A 422 11.56 6.40 -5.10
CA ASP A 422 11.30 6.59 -3.67
C ASP A 422 11.89 7.91 -3.14
N ALA A 423 13.14 8.22 -3.50
CA ALA A 423 13.78 9.50 -3.15
C ALA A 423 13.05 10.69 -3.80
N TYR A 424 12.62 10.54 -5.05
CA TYR A 424 11.90 11.58 -5.76
C TYR A 424 10.52 11.86 -5.15
N TYR A 425 9.76 10.80 -4.84
CA TYR A 425 8.48 10.93 -4.15
C TYR A 425 8.65 11.51 -2.75
N ALA A 426 9.67 11.14 -2.00
CA ALA A 426 9.96 11.80 -0.71
C ALA A 426 10.06 13.33 -0.85
N ARG A 427 10.66 13.84 -1.94
CA ARG A 427 10.68 15.29 -2.23
C ARG A 427 9.32 15.83 -2.63
N LEU A 428 8.56 15.15 -3.47
CA LEU A 428 7.20 15.58 -3.87
C LEU A 428 6.23 15.63 -2.69
N TYR A 429 6.39 14.74 -1.71
CA TYR A 429 5.66 14.79 -0.43
C TYR A 429 6.17 15.88 0.54
N GLY A 430 7.26 16.56 0.19
CA GLY A 430 7.86 17.63 0.99
C GLY A 430 8.59 17.13 2.24
N LEU A 431 9.16 15.92 2.20
CA LEU A 431 9.98 15.40 3.30
C LEU A 431 11.36 16.05 3.31
N THR A 432 11.99 16.09 4.49
CA THR A 432 13.42 16.39 4.65
C THR A 432 14.25 15.11 4.57
N ARG A 433 15.58 15.23 4.46
CA ARG A 433 16.49 14.06 4.48
C ARG A 433 16.39 13.31 5.81
N LYS A 434 16.29 14.01 6.95
CA LYS A 434 15.98 13.41 8.25
C LYS A 434 14.67 12.62 8.27
N GLN A 435 13.59 13.18 7.71
CA GLN A 435 12.29 12.49 7.66
C GLN A 435 12.34 11.25 6.75
N LEU A 436 13.08 11.31 5.64
CA LEU A 436 13.34 10.15 4.80
C LEU A 436 14.15 9.07 5.54
N ARG A 437 15.21 9.45 6.26
CA ARG A 437 15.99 8.53 7.11
C ARG A 437 15.11 7.86 8.16
N TYR A 438 14.27 8.63 8.86
CA TYR A 438 13.31 8.09 9.84
C TYR A 438 12.35 7.09 9.20
N LEU A 439 11.82 7.42 8.03
CA LEU A 439 10.90 6.55 7.30
C LEU A 439 11.58 5.23 6.90
N LEU A 440 12.82 5.28 6.41
CA LEU A 440 13.59 4.11 6.00
C LEU A 440 13.96 3.24 7.21
N ASP A 441 14.49 3.88 8.26
CA ASP A 441 14.94 3.24 9.50
C ASP A 441 15.04 4.26 10.65
N PRO A 442 14.08 4.31 11.59
CA PRO A 442 14.16 5.20 12.75
C PRO A 442 15.45 5.04 13.57
N ALA A 443 16.06 3.84 13.56
CA ALA A 443 17.30 3.56 14.27
C ALA A 443 18.53 4.28 13.68
N ASP A 444 18.39 4.86 12.48
CA ASP A 444 19.44 5.69 11.88
C ASP A 444 19.52 7.10 12.48
N LEU A 445 18.49 7.57 13.20
CA LEU A 445 18.47 8.91 13.79
C LEU A 445 19.08 8.91 15.20
N THR A 446 19.68 10.04 15.57
CA THR A 446 20.13 10.29 16.94
C THR A 446 18.95 10.62 17.85
N GLU A 447 19.14 10.53 19.18
CA GLU A 447 18.09 10.88 20.16
C GLU A 447 17.59 12.30 19.96
N ARG A 448 18.50 13.27 19.70
CA ARG A 448 18.15 14.66 19.43
C ARG A 448 17.38 14.83 18.11
N GLU A 449 17.76 14.10 17.06
CA GLU A 449 17.02 14.09 15.80
C GLU A 449 15.57 13.56 15.98
N LEU A 450 15.37 12.63 16.93
CA LEU A 450 14.07 12.04 17.26
C LEU A 450 13.23 12.87 18.24
N GLU A 451 13.79 13.85 18.94
CA GLU A 451 13.02 14.74 19.85
C GLU A 451 11.90 15.47 19.10
N ASP A 452 12.25 16.02 17.92
CA ASP A 452 11.33 16.66 16.99
C ASP A 452 11.62 16.22 15.55
N ILE A 453 10.76 15.35 15.01
CA ILE A 453 10.87 14.84 13.64
C ILE A 453 10.51 15.89 12.57
N LEU A 454 9.85 16.99 12.97
CA LEU A 454 9.43 18.07 12.07
C LEU A 454 10.44 19.22 12.02
N ASP A 455 11.32 19.34 13.01
CA ASP A 455 12.49 20.23 12.94
C ASP A 455 13.38 19.84 11.75
N PRO A 456 13.76 20.75 10.83
CA PRO A 456 14.67 20.42 9.73
C PRO A 456 16.12 20.17 10.17
N TRP A 457 16.50 20.45 11.41
CA TRP A 457 17.87 20.25 11.90
C TRP A 457 18.30 18.78 11.85
N GLU A 458 19.55 18.56 11.39
CA GLU A 458 20.19 17.25 11.27
C GLU A 458 21.57 17.25 11.94
N GLU A 459 21.86 16.20 12.70
CA GLU A 459 23.16 16.00 13.34
C GLU A 459 24.12 15.23 12.44
N VAL A 460 23.57 14.26 11.69
CA VAL A 460 24.36 13.35 10.87
C VAL A 460 24.66 14.01 9.53
N SER A 461 25.93 14.39 9.35
CA SER A 461 26.42 15.02 8.13
C SER A 461 26.38 14.05 6.94
N ASP A 462 26.97 12.87 7.12
CA ASP A 462 27.04 11.79 6.13
C ASP A 462 26.19 10.57 6.58
N PRO A 463 24.94 10.46 6.12
CA PRO A 463 24.12 9.30 6.40
C PRO A 463 24.50 8.08 5.54
N LEU A 464 25.36 8.21 4.53
CA LEU A 464 25.80 7.10 3.69
C LEU A 464 26.97 6.33 4.29
N ASP A 465 27.69 6.89 5.28
CA ASP A 465 28.74 6.18 6.02
C ASP A 465 28.18 4.87 6.66
N PRO A 466 28.62 3.69 6.18
CA PRO A 466 28.14 2.42 6.69
C PRO A 466 28.51 2.18 8.16
N GLN A 467 29.68 2.66 8.61
CA GLN A 467 30.13 2.46 9.98
C GLN A 467 29.32 3.33 10.94
N GLY A 468 29.11 4.60 10.59
CA GLY A 468 28.24 5.52 11.32
C GLY A 468 26.81 5.01 11.41
N TYR A 469 26.23 4.50 10.31
CA TYR A 469 24.91 3.87 10.35
C TYR A 469 24.86 2.66 11.28
N ALA A 470 25.82 1.73 11.16
CA ALA A 470 25.85 0.54 12.01
C ALA A 470 25.98 0.89 13.50
N ALA A 471 26.78 1.90 13.85
CA ALA A 471 26.94 2.38 15.21
C ALA A 471 25.63 2.97 15.77
N ARG A 472 24.95 3.83 15.00
CA ARG A 472 23.66 4.42 15.40
C ARG A 472 22.57 3.36 15.55
N ALA A 473 22.45 2.47 14.56
CA ALA A 473 21.45 1.41 14.57
C ALA A 473 21.64 0.44 15.75
N ALA A 474 22.88 0.12 16.12
CA ALA A 474 23.19 -0.71 17.29
C ALA A 474 22.93 -0.01 18.62
N ALA A 475 23.11 1.31 18.68
CA ALA A 475 22.89 2.11 19.90
C ALA A 475 21.42 2.54 20.08
N SER A 476 20.60 2.49 19.04
CA SER A 476 19.22 2.98 19.09
C SER A 476 18.37 2.16 20.08
N THR A 477 17.65 2.88 20.93
CA THR A 477 16.64 2.33 21.85
C THR A 477 15.21 2.62 21.38
N PHE A 478 15.05 3.20 20.19
CA PHE A 478 13.75 3.63 19.68
C PHE A 478 12.84 2.41 19.45
N PRO A 479 11.57 2.43 19.93
CA PRO A 479 10.71 1.24 19.94
C PRO A 479 10.08 0.92 18.57
N GLY A 480 10.25 1.79 17.57
CA GLY A 480 9.62 1.67 16.25
C GLY A 480 10.58 1.26 15.13
N GLU A 481 10.07 0.47 14.19
CA GLU A 481 10.76 0.15 12.94
C GLU A 481 9.74 0.02 11.80
N THR A 482 9.92 0.82 10.74
CA THR A 482 8.92 0.93 9.67
C THR A 482 8.91 -0.29 8.74
N PHE A 483 10.07 -0.62 8.18
CA PHE A 483 10.23 -1.61 7.11
C PHE A 483 11.09 -2.81 7.56
N ARG A 484 10.88 -3.27 8.80
CA ARG A 484 11.68 -4.36 9.40
C ARG A 484 11.86 -5.57 8.49
N VAL A 485 10.78 -6.09 7.92
CA VAL A 485 10.82 -7.31 7.08
C VAL A 485 11.65 -7.08 5.81
N LEU A 486 11.58 -5.88 5.22
CA LEU A 486 12.42 -5.51 4.07
C LEU A 486 13.90 -5.44 4.48
N LYS A 487 14.20 -4.73 5.56
CA LYS A 487 15.55 -4.60 6.11
C LYS A 487 16.17 -5.95 6.46
N GLU A 488 15.46 -6.80 7.20
CA GLU A 488 15.92 -8.15 7.57
C GLU A 488 16.19 -9.03 6.34
N LYS A 489 15.32 -8.94 5.32
CA LYS A 489 15.49 -9.65 4.05
C LYS A 489 16.74 -9.16 3.32
N GLU A 490 16.95 -7.86 3.19
CA GLU A 490 18.10 -7.31 2.48
C GLU A 490 19.42 -7.53 3.24
N LEU A 491 19.43 -7.45 4.57
CA LEU A 491 20.59 -7.82 5.38
C LEU A 491 20.99 -9.28 5.13
N ARG A 492 20.01 -10.19 5.01
CA ARG A 492 20.27 -11.61 4.73
C ARG A 492 20.80 -11.85 3.31
N LEU A 493 20.26 -11.13 2.32
CA LEU A 493 20.59 -11.36 0.90
C LEU A 493 21.84 -10.61 0.44
N TYR A 494 22.08 -9.41 0.98
CA TYR A 494 23.08 -8.47 0.48
C TYR A 494 24.11 -8.06 1.55
N GLY A 495 23.90 -8.42 2.83
CA GLY A 495 24.76 -8.01 3.94
C GLY A 495 24.59 -6.55 4.36
N GLU A 496 23.65 -5.83 3.75
CA GLU A 496 23.36 -4.41 4.02
C GLU A 496 21.87 -4.12 3.85
N TYR A 497 21.41 -3.01 4.45
CA TYR A 497 20.08 -2.47 4.13
C TYR A 497 20.15 -1.69 2.80
N ARG A 498 20.21 -2.44 1.70
CA ARG A 498 20.47 -1.92 0.34
C ARG A 498 19.49 -0.83 -0.09
N THR A 499 18.20 -0.99 0.20
CA THR A 499 17.16 0.02 -0.11
C THR A 499 17.47 1.35 0.56
N ARG A 500 17.83 1.33 1.85
CA ARG A 500 18.21 2.56 2.57
C ARG A 500 19.36 3.28 1.86
N ARG A 501 20.44 2.56 1.55
CA ARG A 501 21.62 3.13 0.88
C ARG A 501 21.25 3.72 -0.48
N LEU A 502 20.60 2.95 -1.35
CA LEU A 502 20.24 3.39 -2.71
C LEU A 502 19.28 4.59 -2.71
N VAL A 503 18.32 4.64 -1.79
CA VAL A 503 17.37 5.75 -1.68
C VAL A 503 18.09 7.03 -1.23
N LEU A 504 19.01 6.91 -0.26
CA LEU A 504 19.79 8.06 0.21
C LEU A 504 20.82 8.53 -0.85
N GLU A 505 21.46 7.63 -1.58
CA GLU A 505 22.31 7.97 -2.73
C GLU A 505 21.50 8.74 -3.79
N ALA A 506 20.31 8.24 -4.14
CA ALA A 506 19.44 8.92 -5.09
C ALA A 506 18.99 10.29 -4.57
N TRP A 507 18.72 10.42 -3.27
CA TRP A 507 18.37 11.69 -2.64
C TRP A 507 19.49 12.73 -2.80
N GLU A 508 20.73 12.37 -2.46
CA GLU A 508 21.87 13.30 -2.54
C GLU A 508 22.14 13.73 -4.00
N ARG A 509 22.01 12.81 -4.98
CA ARG A 509 22.07 13.15 -6.41
C ARG A 509 21.01 14.16 -6.82
N LEU A 510 19.77 13.97 -6.38
CA LEU A 510 18.65 14.87 -6.65
C LEU A 510 18.81 16.25 -5.99
N SER A 511 19.57 16.34 -4.90
CA SER A 511 19.91 17.59 -4.21
C SER A 511 21.13 18.31 -4.81
N GLY A 512 21.76 17.78 -5.86
CA GLY A 512 22.93 18.37 -6.50
C GLY A 512 24.22 18.23 -5.69
N ARG A 513 24.25 17.35 -4.68
CA ARG A 513 25.47 16.99 -3.96
C ARG A 513 26.15 15.84 -4.72
N GLN A 514 27.47 15.94 -4.92
CA GLN A 514 28.24 14.82 -5.45
C GLN A 514 28.22 13.70 -4.42
N VAL A 515 27.74 12.52 -4.84
CA VAL A 515 27.65 11.28 -4.05
C VAL A 515 28.93 10.49 -4.20
#